data_AF-W5UPJ8-F1
#
_entry.id   AF-W5UPJ8-F1
#
_cell.length_a   1.000
_cell.length_b   1.000
_cell.length_c   1.000
_cell.angle_alpha   90.00
_cell.angle_beta   90.00
_cell.angle_gamma   90.00
#
_symmetry.space_group_name_H-M   'P 1'
#
loop_
_entity.id
_entity.type
_entity.pdbx_description
1 polymer ?
#
loop_
_entity_poly.entity_id
_entity_poly.type
_entity_poly.pdbx_seq_one_letter_code
_entity_poly.pdbx_strand_id
1 'polypeptide(L)'
;PELTEMQTRAIFQAAVSMSNQGVKVLPEIMVPLVGTPQELGHQVSLIRSTAKKVFSEMGSSLSYKVGTMIEIPRAALVADEIAKEAEFFSFGTNDLTQMTFGYSRDDVGKFLPIYLSKGILQNDPFEVLDQ
;
A
#
# COMPACT_ATOMS: atom_id res chain seq x y z
N PRO A 1 -9.52 13.70 -1.74
CA PRO A 1 -8.53 14.09 -2.79
C PRO A 1 -7.40 14.97 -2.23
N GLU A 2 -7.74 16.05 -1.52
CA GLU A 2 -6.77 17.04 -1.02
C GLU A 2 -5.65 16.44 -0.16
N LEU A 3 -5.94 15.43 0.67
CA LEU A 3 -4.94 14.76 1.50
C LEU A 3 -3.87 14.05 0.64
N THR A 4 -4.29 13.29 -0.37
CA THR A 4 -3.36 12.59 -1.28
C THR A 4 -2.54 13.58 -2.09
N GLU A 5 -3.13 14.68 -2.56
CA GLU A 5 -2.40 15.74 -3.25
C GLU A 5 -1.31 16.36 -2.35
N MET A 6 -1.67 16.71 -1.11
CA MET A 6 -0.74 17.28 -0.14
C MET A 6 0.44 16.33 0.13
N GLN A 7 0.16 15.05 0.42
CA GLN A 7 1.20 14.04 0.67
C GLN A 7 2.08 13.82 -0.55
N THR A 8 1.48 13.68 -1.74
CA THR A 8 2.21 13.49 -3.00
C THR A 8 3.13 14.67 -3.28
N ARG A 9 2.64 15.89 -3.08
CA ARG A 9 3.42 17.11 -3.25
C ARG A 9 4.59 17.16 -2.27
N ALA A 10 4.37 16.86 -1.00
CA ALA A 10 5.43 16.82 0.01
C ALA A 10 6.53 15.82 -0.36
N ILE A 11 6.15 14.60 -0.77
CA ILE A 11 7.10 13.56 -1.19
C ILE A 11 7.96 14.03 -2.36
N PHE A 12 7.36 14.55 -3.43
CA PHE A 12 8.12 14.95 -4.61
C PHE A 12 8.94 16.22 -4.41
N GLN A 13 8.45 17.19 -3.64
CA GLN A 13 9.23 18.38 -3.29
C GLN A 13 10.48 18.00 -2.49
N ALA A 14 10.34 17.10 -1.51
CA ALA A 14 11.48 16.59 -0.74
C ALA A 14 12.45 15.80 -1.64
N ALA A 15 11.93 14.91 -2.48
CA ALA A 15 12.73 14.10 -3.39
C ALA A 15 13.55 14.95 -4.37
N VAL A 16 12.92 15.96 -4.99
CA VAL A 16 13.62 16.89 -5.90
C VAL A 16 14.66 17.72 -5.15
N SER A 17 14.32 18.21 -3.95
CA SER A 17 15.25 19.00 -3.13
C SER A 17 16.52 18.21 -2.78
N MET A 18 16.39 16.94 -2.43
CA MET A 18 17.53 16.06 -2.15
C MET A 18 18.29 15.68 -3.42
N SER A 19 17.58 15.46 -4.53
CA SER A 19 18.21 15.19 -5.82
C SER A 19 19.10 16.35 -6.29
N ASN A 20 18.66 17.59 -6.07
CA ASN A 20 19.45 18.78 -6.40
C ASN A 20 20.71 18.93 -5.52
N GLN A 21 20.75 18.24 -4.37
CA GLN A 21 21.93 18.15 -3.49
C GLN A 21 22.82 16.95 -3.84
N GLY A 22 22.55 16.26 -4.96
CA GLY A 22 23.35 15.12 -5.43
C GLY A 22 22.94 13.77 -4.83
N VAL A 23 21.85 13.70 -4.06
CA VAL A 23 21.33 12.43 -3.52
C VAL A 23 20.51 11.70 -4.58
N LYS A 24 20.81 10.44 -4.87
CA LYS A 24 19.98 9.63 -5.75
C LYS A 24 18.69 9.20 -5.03
N VAL A 25 17.54 9.72 -5.47
CA VAL A 25 16.22 9.40 -4.89
C VAL A 25 15.37 8.64 -5.90
N LEU A 26 14.74 7.54 -5.46
CA LEU A 26 13.82 6.70 -6.24
C LEU A 26 12.54 6.49 -5.42
N PRO A 27 11.63 7.47 -5.38
CA PRO A 27 10.45 7.37 -4.53
C PRO A 27 9.46 6.34 -5.07
N GLU A 28 8.84 5.60 -4.15
CA GLU A 28 7.73 4.68 -4.41
C GLU A 28 6.53 5.14 -3.57
N ILE A 29 5.38 5.38 -4.21
CA ILE A 29 4.15 5.77 -3.54
C ILE A 29 3.20 4.57 -3.56
N MET A 30 2.71 4.19 -2.38
CA MET A 30 1.84 3.04 -2.21
C MET A 30 0.45 3.48 -1.75
N VAL A 31 -0.59 3.03 -2.44
CA VAL A 31 -1.99 3.27 -2.08
C VAL A 31 -2.50 2.14 -1.17
N PRO A 32 -2.94 2.42 0.06
CA PRO A 32 -3.44 1.42 0.99
C PRO A 32 -4.92 1.07 0.72
N LEU A 33 -5.36 -0.05 1.28
CA LEU A 33 -6.74 -0.53 1.39
C LEU A 33 -7.52 -0.57 0.06
N VAL A 34 -6.82 -0.78 -1.05
CA VAL A 34 -7.45 -0.93 -2.36
C VAL A 34 -8.21 -2.26 -2.40
N GLY A 35 -9.46 -2.23 -2.86
CA GLY A 35 -10.25 -3.43 -3.15
C GLY A 35 -10.63 -3.60 -4.62
N THR A 36 -10.48 -2.55 -5.42
CA THR A 36 -10.88 -2.48 -6.83
C THR A 36 -9.83 -1.77 -7.69
N PRO A 37 -9.70 -2.11 -8.99
CA PRO A 37 -8.80 -1.39 -9.88
C PRO A 37 -9.20 0.09 -10.06
N GLN A 38 -10.48 0.43 -9.92
CA GLN A 38 -10.97 1.81 -10.03
C GLN A 38 -10.50 2.70 -8.87
N GLU A 39 -10.49 2.17 -7.64
CA GLU A 39 -9.94 2.89 -6.48
C GLU A 39 -8.45 3.20 -6.68
N LEU A 40 -7.68 2.21 -7.14
CA LEU A 40 -6.27 2.43 -7.46
C LEU A 40 -6.09 3.43 -8.60
N GLY A 41 -6.80 3.26 -9.71
CA GLY A 41 -6.69 4.14 -10.87
C GLY A 41 -7.02 5.60 -10.55
N HIS A 42 -8.02 5.84 -9.68
CA HIS A 42 -8.33 7.18 -9.18
C HIS A 42 -7.12 7.81 -8.47
N GLN A 43 -6.50 7.05 -7.55
CA GLN A 43 -5.36 7.54 -6.78
C GLN A 43 -4.10 7.68 -7.63
N VAL A 44 -3.83 6.74 -8.54
CA VAL A 44 -2.72 6.83 -9.50
C VAL A 44 -2.83 8.08 -10.35
N SER A 45 -4.02 8.36 -10.91
CA SER A 45 -4.26 9.57 -11.72
C SER A 45 -3.97 10.85 -10.91
N LEU A 46 -4.46 10.90 -9.66
CA LEU A 46 -4.24 12.03 -8.77
C LEU A 46 -2.75 12.23 -8.44
N ILE A 47 -2.04 11.14 -8.12
CA ILE A 47 -0.61 11.15 -7.81
C ILE A 47 0.19 11.63 -9.02
N ARG A 48 -0.05 11.06 -10.20
CA ARG A 48 0.64 11.40 -11.46
C ARG A 48 0.41 12.85 -11.84
N SER A 49 -0.83 13.34 -11.71
CA SER A 49 -1.18 14.74 -12.01
C SER A 49 -0.47 15.71 -11.06
N THR A 50 -0.40 15.38 -9.77
CA THR A 50 0.28 16.20 -8.76
C THR A 50 1.80 16.19 -8.96
N ALA A 51 2.38 15.04 -9.25
CA ALA A 51 3.80 14.90 -9.58
C ALA A 51 4.19 15.81 -10.76
N LYS A 52 3.38 15.80 -11.83
CA LYS A 52 3.60 16.65 -13.01
C LYS A 52 3.60 18.14 -12.66
N LYS A 53 2.67 18.59 -11.80
CA LYS A 53 2.63 19.98 -11.33
C LYS A 53 3.90 20.34 -10.55
N VAL A 54 4.30 19.51 -9.58
CA VAL A 54 5.52 19.73 -8.78
C VAL A 54 6.77 19.77 -9.65
N PHE A 55 6.91 18.83 -10.59
CA PHE A 55 8.05 18.80 -11.51
C PHE A 55 8.11 20.03 -12.41
N SER A 56 6.96 20.51 -12.89
CA SER A 56 6.88 21.75 -13.66
C SER A 56 7.25 22.98 -12.83
N GLU A 57 6.78 23.07 -11.59
CA GLU A 57 7.07 24.19 -10.68
C GLU A 57 8.54 24.23 -10.24
N MET A 58 9.16 23.06 -10.09
CA MET A 58 10.55 22.95 -9.63
C MET A 58 11.58 22.86 -10.77
N GLY A 59 11.14 22.78 -12.02
CA GLY A 59 12.03 22.67 -13.19
C GLY A 59 12.89 21.41 -13.20
N SER A 60 12.41 20.31 -12.59
CA SER A 60 13.15 19.05 -12.45
C SER A 60 12.19 17.87 -12.50
N SER A 61 12.71 16.67 -12.77
CA SER A 61 11.92 15.44 -12.85
C SER A 61 12.66 14.26 -12.22
N LEU A 62 11.90 13.33 -11.65
CA LEU A 62 12.43 12.10 -11.07
C LEU A 62 11.69 10.88 -11.61
N SER A 63 12.39 9.75 -11.69
CA SER A 63 11.73 8.45 -11.85
C SER A 63 11.10 8.04 -10.53
N TYR A 64 9.89 7.53 -10.56
CA TYR A 64 9.16 7.08 -9.39
C TYR A 64 8.17 5.98 -9.76
N LYS A 65 7.75 5.20 -8.76
CA LYS A 65 6.71 4.19 -8.95
C LYS A 65 5.47 4.50 -8.14
N VAL A 66 4.33 4.05 -8.64
CA VAL A 66 3.06 4.01 -7.91
C VAL A 66 2.58 2.56 -7.88
N GLY A 67 2.34 2.05 -6.68
CA GLY A 67 1.86 0.70 -6.44
C GLY A 67 0.78 0.70 -5.38
N THR A 68 0.44 -0.49 -4.91
CA THR A 68 -0.63 -0.65 -3.94
C THR A 68 -0.31 -1.72 -2.90
N MET A 69 -0.93 -1.56 -1.74
CA MET A 69 -0.96 -2.61 -0.75
C MET A 69 -2.04 -3.63 -1.11
N ILE A 70 -1.69 -4.91 -1.15
CA ILE A 70 -2.63 -6.02 -1.27
C ILE A 70 -2.94 -6.50 0.15
N GLU A 71 -3.98 -5.91 0.72
CA GLU A 71 -4.40 -6.14 2.11
C GLU A 71 -5.91 -6.36 2.26
N ILE A 72 -6.67 -6.26 1.16
CA ILE A 72 -8.08 -6.62 1.08
C ILE A 72 -8.19 -7.93 0.29
N PRO A 73 -8.90 -8.97 0.79
CA PRO A 73 -9.04 -10.24 0.07
C PRO A 73 -9.53 -10.07 -1.37
N ARG A 74 -10.46 -9.14 -1.62
CA ARG A 74 -10.94 -8.80 -2.97
C ARG A 74 -9.81 -8.37 -3.89
N ALA A 75 -8.82 -7.60 -3.42
CA ALA A 75 -7.70 -7.16 -4.24
C ALA A 75 -6.82 -8.33 -4.69
N ALA A 76 -6.65 -9.35 -3.85
CA ALA A 76 -5.97 -10.58 -4.25
C ALA A 76 -6.75 -11.34 -5.34
N LEU A 77 -8.09 -11.34 -5.27
CA LEU A 77 -8.96 -12.03 -6.23
C LEU A 77 -9.01 -11.36 -7.61
N VAL A 78 -8.84 -10.04 -7.69
CA VAL A 78 -8.82 -9.26 -8.95
C VAL A 78 -7.44 -8.66 -9.24
N ALA A 79 -6.39 -9.32 -8.73
CA ALA A 79 -5.02 -8.82 -8.78
C ALA A 79 -4.52 -8.59 -10.21
N ASP A 80 -5.01 -9.36 -11.19
CA ASP A 80 -4.70 -9.20 -12.61
C ASP A 80 -5.20 -7.87 -13.19
N GLU A 81 -6.34 -7.37 -12.70
CA GLU A 81 -6.86 -6.07 -13.07
C GLU A 81 -6.12 -4.94 -12.34
N ILE A 82 -5.84 -5.11 -11.05
CA ILE A 82 -5.10 -4.13 -10.25
C ILE A 82 -3.66 -3.96 -10.79
N ALA A 83 -3.02 -5.04 -11.23
CA ALA A 83 -1.68 -5.02 -11.79
C ALA A 83 -1.55 -4.19 -13.08
N LYS A 84 -2.66 -3.87 -13.76
CA LYS A 84 -2.63 -2.97 -14.93
C LYS A 84 -2.34 -1.52 -14.54
N GLU A 85 -2.68 -1.14 -13.30
CA GLU A 85 -2.49 0.21 -12.76
C GLU A 85 -1.27 0.28 -11.80
N ALA A 86 -0.95 -0.81 -11.12
CA ALA A 86 0.14 -0.88 -10.13
C ALA A 86 1.48 -1.27 -10.75
N GLU A 87 2.55 -0.57 -10.36
CA GLU A 87 3.93 -0.92 -10.74
C GLU A 87 4.61 -1.85 -9.73
N PHE A 88 4.00 -2.06 -8.57
CA PHE A 88 4.42 -3.02 -7.55
C PHE A 88 3.26 -3.35 -6.60
N PHE A 89 3.34 -4.53 -5.98
CA PHE A 89 2.49 -4.92 -4.85
C PHE A 89 3.29 -5.02 -3.57
N SER A 90 2.68 -4.62 -2.47
CA SER A 90 3.16 -4.91 -1.12
C SER A 90 2.06 -5.63 -0.36
N PHE A 91 2.32 -6.81 0.19
CA PHE A 91 1.28 -7.54 0.92
C PHE A 91 1.21 -7.03 2.36
N GLY A 92 0.09 -6.38 2.70
CA GLY A 92 -0.23 -6.00 4.06
C GLY A 92 -0.82 -7.19 4.81
N THR A 93 0.02 -8.17 5.15
CA THR A 93 -0.43 -9.45 5.70
C THR A 93 -1.17 -9.32 7.03
N ASN A 94 -0.94 -8.26 7.81
CA ASN A 94 -1.70 -8.00 9.04
C ASN A 94 -3.19 -7.84 8.75
N ASP A 95 -3.54 -6.87 7.89
CA ASP A 95 -4.93 -6.60 7.51
C ASP A 95 -5.49 -7.71 6.62
N LEU A 96 -4.66 -8.29 5.74
CA LEU A 96 -5.09 -9.41 4.91
C LEU A 96 -5.46 -10.64 5.76
N THR A 97 -4.68 -10.96 6.79
CA THR A 97 -4.98 -12.04 7.75
C THR A 97 -6.25 -11.73 8.52
N GLN A 98 -6.37 -10.51 9.05
CA GLN A 98 -7.57 -10.05 9.76
C GLN A 98 -8.83 -10.22 8.91
N MET A 99 -8.81 -9.79 7.65
CA MET A 99 -9.97 -9.87 6.75
C MET A 99 -10.22 -11.29 6.25
N THR A 100 -9.18 -12.11 6.08
CA THR A 100 -9.30 -13.49 5.59
C THR A 100 -9.85 -14.42 6.68
N PHE A 101 -9.33 -14.32 7.91
CA PHE A 101 -9.83 -15.11 9.05
C PHE A 101 -11.10 -14.51 9.66
N GLY A 102 -11.38 -13.22 9.41
CA GLY A 102 -12.43 -12.48 10.12
C GLY A 102 -12.06 -12.21 11.57
N TYR A 103 -10.77 -12.09 11.88
CA TYR A 103 -10.25 -11.92 13.24
C TYR A 103 -9.83 -10.48 13.47
N SER A 104 -10.57 -9.76 14.32
CA SER A 104 -10.11 -8.47 14.85
C SER A 104 -8.84 -8.68 15.68
N ARG A 105 -7.74 -8.05 15.29
CA ARG A 105 -6.46 -8.15 16.02
C ARG A 105 -6.56 -7.68 17.47
N ASP A 106 -7.43 -6.72 17.75
CA ASP A 106 -7.65 -6.19 19.10
C ASP A 106 -8.48 -7.14 19.97
N ASP A 107 -9.26 -8.05 19.36
CA ASP A 107 -10.18 -8.95 20.07
C ASP A 107 -9.74 -10.41 20.07
N VAL A 108 -8.82 -10.80 19.18
CA VAL A 108 -8.42 -12.20 18.96
C VAL A 108 -7.82 -12.86 20.20
N GLY A 109 -7.17 -12.07 21.07
CA GLY A 109 -6.60 -12.53 22.34
C GLY A 109 -7.62 -13.18 23.30
N LYS A 110 -8.91 -12.93 23.12
CA LYS A 110 -9.99 -13.51 23.94
C LYS A 110 -10.22 -15.00 23.66
N PHE A 111 -9.89 -15.49 22.46
CA PHE A 111 -10.16 -16.87 22.06
C PHE A 111 -8.96 -17.62 21.46
N LEU A 112 -7.97 -16.90 20.93
CA LEU A 112 -6.83 -17.52 20.26
C LEU A 112 -6.04 -18.51 21.14
N PRO A 113 -5.76 -18.24 22.43
CA PRO A 113 -5.09 -19.22 23.29
C PRO A 113 -5.89 -20.54 23.43
N ILE A 114 -7.22 -20.48 23.37
CA ILE A 114 -8.09 -21.66 23.39
C ILE A 114 -7.96 -22.43 22.08
N TYR A 115 -7.86 -21.76 20.94
CA TYR A 115 -7.69 -22.39 19.63
C TYR A 115 -6.35 -23.11 19.53
N LEU A 116 -5.28 -22.48 20.01
CA LEU A 116 -3.93 -23.07 20.03
C LEU A 116 -3.86 -24.29 20.96
N SER A 117 -4.34 -24.16 22.20
CA SER A 117 -4.33 -25.27 23.16
C SER A 117 -5.17 -26.48 22.74
N LYS A 118 -6.24 -26.26 21.95
CA LYS A 118 -7.07 -27.33 21.37
C LYS A 118 -6.54 -27.85 20.03
N GLY A 119 -5.45 -27.29 19.49
CA GLY A 119 -4.91 -27.64 18.19
C GLY A 119 -5.80 -27.28 17.00
N ILE A 120 -6.77 -26.38 17.18
CA ILE A 120 -7.61 -25.85 16.09
C ILE A 120 -6.76 -25.01 15.14
N LEU A 121 -5.84 -24.22 15.71
CA LEU A 121 -4.77 -23.55 15.00
C LEU A 121 -3.44 -24.07 15.52
N GLN A 122 -2.45 -24.19 14.64
CA GLN A 122 -1.10 -24.61 15.02
C GLN A 122 -0.25 -23.43 15.49
N ASN A 123 -0.43 -22.27 14.87
CA ASN A 123 0.29 -21.03 15.16
C ASN A 123 -0.67 -19.84 15.25
N ASP A 124 -0.21 -18.74 15.85
CA ASP A 124 -0.91 -17.45 15.73
C ASP A 124 -0.77 -16.96 14.27
N PRO A 125 -1.88 -16.80 13.51
CA PRO A 125 -1.82 -16.40 12.11
C PRO A 125 -1.32 -14.95 11.93
N PHE A 126 -1.32 -14.12 12.97
CA PHE A 126 -0.72 -12.78 12.93
C PHE A 126 0.80 -12.78 13.11
N GLU A 127 1.38 -13.89 13.60
CA GLU A 127 2.82 -14.06 13.75
C GLU A 127 3.43 -14.92 12.65
N VAL A 128 2.69 -15.94 12.20
CA VAL A 128 3.17 -16.92 11.21
C VAL A 128 2.18 -17.00 10.05
N LEU A 129 2.64 -16.61 8.86
CA LEU A 129 1.88 -16.81 7.62
C LEU A 129 1.85 -18.30 7.26
N ASP A 130 0.73 -18.76 6.71
CA ASP A 130 0.62 -20.11 6.14
C ASP A 130 1.73 -20.35 5.10
N GLN A 131 2.40 -21.50 5.22
CA GLN A 131 3.49 -21.94 4.33
C GLN A 131 3.01 -22.97 3.32
#